data_AF-A0A067H129-F1
#
_entry.id   AF-A0A067H129-F1
#
_cell.length_a   1.000
_cell.length_b   1.000
_cell.length_c   1.000
_cell.angle_alpha   90.00
_cell.angle_beta   90.00
_cell.angle_gamma   90.00
#
_symmetry.space_group_name_H-M   'P 1'
#
loop_
_entity.id
_entity.type
_entity.pdbx_description
1 polymer ?
#
loop_
_entity_poly.entity_id
_entity_poly.type
_entity_poly.pdbx_seq_one_letter_code
_entity_poly.pdbx_strand_id
1 'polypeptide(L)'
;MELEFECSNVNKWKEALASYEARVESLNKPNLISLDDYYRKELPSLIHQRNPNPHINTTELSKLVRWKLTRGKWRPRLLDFVSSLDDSSVKSASEKAFKSLPDLTKAVSELTVLKGVGPATASAVLAAYAPGVAPFMSDE
;
A
#
# COMPACT_ATOMS: atom_id res chain seq x y z
N MET A 1 18.10 21.06 7.06
CA MET A 1 17.28 21.37 5.88
C MET A 1 15.86 21.48 6.38
N GLU A 2 15.42 22.71 6.65
CA GLU A 2 14.03 22.97 7.04
C GLU A 2 13.15 22.65 5.82
N LEU A 3 12.22 21.71 5.98
CA LEU A 3 11.21 21.43 4.97
C LEU A 3 10.20 22.58 5.03
N GLU A 4 10.37 23.59 4.18
CA GLU A 4 9.37 24.64 3.99
C GLU A 4 8.19 24.05 3.21
N PHE A 5 7.12 23.70 3.93
CA PHE A 5 5.84 23.38 3.32
C PHE A 5 5.13 24.68 2.92
N GLU A 6 4.52 24.71 1.73
CA GLU A 6 3.72 25.86 1.24
C GLU A 6 2.54 26.23 2.16
N CYS A 7 2.18 25.36 3.10
CA CYS A 7 1.11 25.59 4.06
C CYS A 7 1.40 24.92 5.42
N SER A 8 1.59 25.73 6.46
CA SER A 8 1.69 25.29 7.87
C SER A 8 0.36 25.31 8.62
N ASN A 9 -0.76 25.66 7.96
CA ASN A 9 -2.07 25.72 8.59
C ASN A 9 -2.68 24.31 8.76
N VAL A 10 -2.66 23.81 10.00
CA VAL A 10 -3.18 22.49 10.38
C VAL A 10 -4.66 22.28 10.01
N ASN A 11 -5.49 23.33 10.07
CA ASN A 11 -6.92 23.19 9.75
C ASN A 11 -7.13 22.85 8.28
N LYS A 12 -6.36 23.47 7.37
CA LYS A 12 -6.42 23.13 5.94
C LYS A 12 -6.05 21.67 5.68
N TRP A 13 -5.05 21.13 6.39
CA TRP A 13 -4.67 19.72 6.28
C TRP A 13 -5.77 18.78 6.81
N LYS A 14 -6.42 19.14 7.94
CA LYS A 14 -7.55 18.39 8.49
C LYS A 14 -8.75 18.40 7.55
N GLU A 15 -9.09 19.54 6.97
CA GLU A 15 -10.16 19.68 5.98
C GLU A 15 -9.88 18.86 4.73
N ALA A 16 -8.65 18.92 4.20
CA ALA A 16 -8.24 18.11 3.05
C ALA A 16 -8.39 16.61 3.36
N LEU A 17 -7.94 16.16 4.53
CA LEU A 17 -8.07 14.76 4.96
C LEU A 17 -9.54 14.35 5.14
N ALA A 18 -10.37 15.20 5.74
CA ALA A 18 -11.80 14.95 5.90
C ALA A 18 -12.54 14.86 4.57
N SER A 19 -12.06 15.55 3.53
CA SER A 19 -12.64 15.49 2.19
C SER A 19 -12.26 14.24 1.39
N TYR A 20 -11.37 13.39 1.91
CA TYR A 20 -10.77 12.29 1.15
C TYR A 20 -11.79 11.33 0.51
N GLU A 21 -12.80 10.89 1.27
CA GLU A 21 -13.82 9.96 0.74
C GLU A 21 -14.57 10.59 -0.45
N ALA A 22 -15.03 11.84 -0.31
CA ALA A 22 -15.67 12.59 -1.39
C ALA A 22 -14.73 12.79 -2.60
N ARG A 23 -13.41 12.93 -2.38
CA ARG A 23 -12.42 12.99 -3.48
C ARG A 23 -12.30 11.66 -4.21
N VAL A 24 -12.25 10.55 -3.50
CA VAL A 24 -12.21 9.21 -4.12
C VAL A 24 -13.48 8.96 -4.94
N GLU A 25 -14.66 9.30 -4.40
CA GLU A 25 -15.94 9.20 -5.11
C GLU A 25 -15.94 10.03 -6.40
N SER A 26 -15.42 11.26 -6.35
CA SER A 26 -15.39 12.17 -7.50
C SER A 26 -14.55 11.68 -8.69
N LEU A 27 -13.66 10.69 -8.49
CA LEU A 27 -12.87 10.10 -9.57
C LEU A 27 -13.72 9.24 -10.53
N ASN A 28 -14.95 8.87 -10.13
CA ASN A 28 -15.89 8.09 -10.96
C ASN A 28 -15.28 6.81 -11.55
N LYS A 29 -14.36 6.17 -10.83
CA LYS A 29 -13.71 4.93 -11.26
C LYS A 29 -14.44 3.72 -10.70
N PRO A 30 -14.75 2.71 -11.55
CA PRO A 30 -15.52 1.55 -11.12
C PRO A 30 -14.77 0.78 -10.02
N ASN A 31 -15.51 0.37 -8.98
CA ASN A 31 -15.02 -0.39 -7.83
C ASN A 31 -13.92 0.31 -7.00
N LEU A 32 -13.56 1.57 -7.27
CA LEU A 32 -12.48 2.23 -6.55
C LEU A 32 -12.81 2.42 -5.07
N ILE A 33 -14.07 2.77 -4.74
CA ILE A 33 -14.52 2.97 -3.36
C ILE A 33 -14.30 1.69 -2.54
N SER A 34 -14.79 0.55 -3.02
CA SER A 34 -14.64 -0.73 -2.30
C SER A 34 -13.19 -1.22 -2.25
N LEU A 35 -12.38 -0.95 -3.28
CA LEU A 35 -10.95 -1.24 -3.27
C LEU A 35 -10.19 -0.35 -2.29
N ASP A 36 -10.61 0.91 -2.14
CA ASP A 36 -9.99 1.86 -1.22
C ASP A 36 -10.34 1.57 0.23
N ASP A 37 -11.60 1.25 0.52
CA ASP A 37 -12.03 0.75 1.84
C ASP A 37 -11.25 -0.51 2.23
N TYR A 38 -11.07 -1.44 1.29
CA TYR A 38 -10.23 -2.60 1.51
C TYR A 38 -8.79 -2.21 1.90
N TYR A 39 -8.15 -1.34 1.12
CA TYR A 39 -6.77 -0.95 1.39
C TYR A 39 -6.60 -0.17 2.70
N ARG A 40 -7.52 0.75 3.01
CA ARG A 40 -7.40 1.65 4.17
C ARG A 40 -7.89 1.04 5.48
N LYS A 41 -8.84 0.11 5.44
CA LYS A 41 -9.55 -0.39 6.64
C LYS A 41 -9.35 -1.89 6.82
N GLU A 42 -9.66 -2.69 5.79
CA GLU A 42 -9.67 -4.15 5.90
C GLU A 42 -8.24 -4.75 5.94
N LEU A 43 -7.40 -4.38 4.98
CA LEU A 43 -6.06 -4.96 4.83
C LEU A 43 -5.15 -4.72 6.06
N PRO A 44 -5.06 -3.50 6.62
CA PRO A 44 -4.31 -3.28 7.86
C PRO A 44 -4.80 -4.19 8.98
N SER A 45 -6.11 -4.33 9.13
CA SER A 45 -6.72 -5.19 10.15
C SER A 45 -6.33 -6.66 9.95
N LEU A 46 -6.40 -7.17 8.71
CA LEU A 46 -6.01 -8.54 8.37
C LEU A 46 -4.53 -8.83 8.64
N ILE A 47 -3.64 -7.88 8.34
CA ILE A 47 -2.20 -8.02 8.60
C ILE A 47 -1.94 -8.13 10.12
N HIS A 48 -2.53 -7.24 10.91
CA HIS A 48 -2.30 -7.20 12.37
C HIS A 48 -2.96 -8.37 13.12
N GLN A 49 -4.04 -8.95 12.59
CA GLN A 49 -4.64 -10.17 13.15
C GLN A 49 -3.68 -11.37 13.14
N ARG A 50 -2.60 -11.32 12.34
CA ARG A 50 -1.60 -12.40 12.21
C ARG A 50 -0.38 -12.21 13.12
N ASN A 51 -0.42 -11.23 14.02
CA ASN A 51 0.63 -11.05 15.02
C ASN A 51 0.81 -12.32 15.87
N PRO A 52 2.05 -12.71 16.22
CA PRO A 52 3.28 -11.92 16.14
C PRO A 52 4.02 -11.98 14.78
N ASN A 53 3.51 -12.73 13.79
CA ASN A 53 4.14 -12.85 12.47
C ASN A 53 3.23 -12.23 11.39
N PRO A 54 3.08 -10.89 11.37
CA PRO A 54 2.27 -10.22 10.37
C PRO A 54 2.80 -10.52 8.97
N HIS A 55 1.90 -10.75 8.02
CA HIS A 55 2.20 -11.02 6.62
C HIS A 55 0.99 -10.77 5.75
N ILE A 56 1.21 -10.71 4.43
CA ILE A 56 0.16 -10.75 3.41
C ILE A 56 0.26 -12.04 2.61
N ASN A 57 -0.86 -12.47 2.02
CA ASN A 57 -0.90 -13.57 1.04
C ASN A 57 -1.04 -13.05 -0.40
N THR A 58 -0.97 -13.95 -1.39
CA THR A 58 -1.04 -13.57 -2.81
C THR A 58 -2.38 -12.91 -3.16
N THR A 59 -3.49 -13.39 -2.60
CA THR A 59 -4.83 -12.82 -2.87
C THR A 59 -4.92 -11.37 -2.39
N GLU A 60 -4.39 -11.08 -1.21
CA GLU A 60 -4.33 -9.74 -0.63
C GLU A 60 -3.42 -8.81 -1.43
N LEU A 61 -2.23 -9.31 -1.81
CA LEU A 61 -1.32 -8.56 -2.65
C LEU A 61 -1.95 -8.23 -4.02
N SER A 62 -2.65 -9.18 -4.65
CA SER A 62 -3.37 -8.96 -5.90
C SER A 62 -4.48 -7.92 -5.75
N LYS A 63 -5.25 -7.95 -4.64
CA LYS A 63 -6.31 -6.97 -4.38
C LYS A 63 -5.72 -5.57 -4.14
N LEU A 64 -4.60 -5.46 -3.42
CA LEU A 64 -3.85 -4.22 -3.25
C LEU A 64 -3.32 -3.68 -4.58
N VAL A 65 -2.75 -4.53 -5.43
CA VAL A 65 -2.26 -4.12 -6.76
C VAL A 65 -3.42 -3.65 -7.64
N ARG A 66 -4.57 -4.34 -7.60
CA ARG A 66 -5.79 -3.89 -8.29
C ARG A 66 -6.25 -2.52 -7.81
N TRP A 67 -6.26 -2.27 -6.50
CA TRP A 67 -6.54 -0.95 -5.94
C TRP A 67 -5.58 0.11 -6.51
N LYS A 68 -4.26 -0.15 -6.43
CA LYS A 68 -3.21 0.76 -6.94
C LYS A 68 -3.38 1.07 -8.44
N LEU A 69 -3.66 0.06 -9.26
CA LEU A 69 -3.83 0.25 -10.70
C LEU A 69 -5.14 0.95 -11.05
N THR A 70 -6.19 0.81 -10.23
CA THR A 70 -7.46 1.49 -10.43
C THR A 70 -7.32 2.98 -10.16
N ARG A 71 -6.64 3.37 -9.07
CA ARG A 71 -6.42 4.78 -8.75
C ARG A 71 -5.51 5.49 -9.77
N GLY A 72 -4.54 4.79 -10.35
CA GLY A 72 -3.58 5.40 -11.27
C GLY A 72 -3.54 4.87 -12.70
N LYS A 73 -2.34 4.84 -13.29
CA LYS A 73 -2.10 4.28 -14.64
C LYS A 73 -2.31 2.77 -14.68
N TRP A 74 -3.29 2.33 -15.46
CA TRP A 74 -3.60 0.91 -15.66
C TRP A 74 -2.47 0.15 -16.37
N ARG A 75 -1.96 -0.90 -15.72
CA ARG A 75 -0.89 -1.79 -16.23
C ARG A 75 -1.22 -3.25 -15.91
N PRO A 76 -2.07 -3.92 -16.71
CA PRO A 76 -2.69 -5.20 -16.35
C PRO A 76 -1.69 -6.32 -16.11
N ARG A 77 -0.56 -6.33 -16.84
CA ARG A 77 0.52 -7.32 -16.66
C ARG A 77 1.08 -7.40 -15.24
N LEU A 78 1.02 -6.32 -14.47
CA LEU A 78 1.47 -6.33 -13.07
C LEU A 78 0.55 -7.19 -12.19
N LEU A 79 -0.75 -7.16 -12.45
CA LEU A 79 -1.72 -7.98 -11.74
C LEU A 79 -1.55 -9.46 -12.10
N ASP A 80 -1.24 -9.76 -13.37
CA ASP A 80 -0.99 -11.13 -13.82
C ASP A 80 0.25 -11.74 -13.14
N PHE A 81 1.34 -10.97 -13.04
CA PHE A 81 2.55 -11.41 -12.34
C PHE A 81 2.26 -11.70 -10.87
N VAL A 82 1.61 -10.78 -10.19
CA VAL A 82 1.32 -10.91 -8.75
C VAL A 82 0.39 -12.08 -8.49
N SER A 83 -0.66 -12.24 -9.29
CA SER A 83 -1.63 -13.34 -9.12
C SER A 83 -1.03 -14.72 -9.39
N SER A 84 0.12 -14.80 -10.07
CA SER A 84 0.86 -16.04 -10.32
C SER A 84 1.92 -16.36 -9.25
N LEU A 85 2.07 -15.53 -8.22
CA LEU A 85 3.06 -15.75 -7.15
C LEU A 85 2.60 -16.82 -6.17
N ASP A 86 3.54 -17.64 -5.70
CA ASP A 86 3.29 -18.58 -4.62
C ASP A 86 3.04 -17.85 -3.30
N ASP A 87 1.99 -18.29 -2.58
CA ASP A 87 1.59 -17.72 -1.28
C ASP A 87 2.74 -17.75 -0.26
N SER A 88 3.57 -18.79 -0.29
CA SER A 88 4.75 -18.94 0.57
C SER A 88 5.82 -17.87 0.30
N SER A 89 6.03 -17.51 -0.97
CA SER A 89 6.97 -16.48 -1.39
C SER A 89 6.50 -15.10 -0.93
N VAL A 90 5.22 -14.79 -1.12
CA VAL A 90 4.61 -13.52 -0.71
C VAL A 90 4.65 -13.37 0.81
N LYS A 91 4.31 -14.44 1.55
CA LYS A 91 4.41 -14.47 3.01
C LYS A 91 5.84 -14.24 3.49
N SER A 92 6.80 -15.00 2.97
CA SER A 92 8.22 -14.89 3.37
C SER A 92 8.79 -13.49 3.13
N ALA A 93 8.52 -12.92 1.95
CA ALA A 93 8.95 -11.56 1.62
C ALA A 93 8.33 -10.50 2.53
N SER A 94 7.01 -10.57 2.77
CA SER A 94 6.33 -9.61 3.63
C SER A 94 6.73 -9.68 5.11
N GLU A 95 6.93 -10.88 5.67
CA GLU A 95 7.44 -11.04 7.04
C GLU A 95 8.82 -10.41 7.22
N LYS A 96 9.74 -10.64 6.27
CA LYS A 96 11.09 -10.03 6.29
C LYS A 96 11.04 -8.53 6.16
N ALA A 97 10.17 -8.02 5.28
CA ALA A 97 9.99 -6.60 5.06
C ALA A 97 9.47 -5.90 6.32
N PHE A 98 8.45 -6.46 6.98
CA PHE A 98 7.89 -5.90 8.20
C PHE A 98 8.89 -5.92 9.36
N LYS A 99 9.69 -6.98 9.50
CA LYS A 99 10.79 -7.06 10.48
C LYS A 99 11.94 -6.09 10.21
N SER A 100 12.06 -5.60 8.97
CA SER A 100 13.12 -4.66 8.60
C SER A 100 12.77 -3.21 8.94
N LEU A 101 11.52 -2.88 9.29
CA LEU A 101 11.17 -1.54 9.73
C LEU A 101 11.87 -1.19 11.06
N PRO A 102 12.33 0.07 11.25
CA PRO A 102 12.07 1.25 10.42
C PRO A 102 13.03 1.45 9.22
N ASP A 103 13.91 0.51 8.90
CA ASP A 103 14.78 0.60 7.71
C ASP A 103 13.95 0.41 6.42
N LEU A 104 13.51 1.53 5.85
CA LEU A 104 12.67 1.55 4.65
C LEU A 104 13.38 0.99 3.42
N THR A 105 14.67 1.28 3.26
CA THR A 105 15.45 0.79 2.10
C THR A 105 15.50 -0.72 2.12
N LYS A 106 15.82 -1.31 3.29
CA LYS A 106 15.82 -2.76 3.46
C LYS A 106 14.42 -3.35 3.32
N ALA A 107 13.42 -2.78 3.98
CA ALA A 107 12.04 -3.27 3.92
C ALA A 107 11.47 -3.28 2.49
N VAL A 108 11.74 -2.23 1.70
CA VAL A 108 11.37 -2.19 0.27
C VAL A 108 12.13 -3.27 -0.50
N SER A 109 13.43 -3.44 -0.26
CA SER A 109 14.24 -4.43 -0.98
C SER A 109 13.71 -5.87 -0.80
N GLU A 110 13.25 -6.22 0.41
CA GLU A 110 12.67 -7.53 0.74
C GLU A 110 11.37 -7.83 -0.04
N LEU A 111 10.60 -6.81 -0.41
CA LEU A 111 9.37 -6.97 -1.21
C LEU A 111 9.62 -6.93 -2.72
N THR A 112 10.62 -6.15 -3.17
CA THR A 112 10.93 -6.00 -4.61
C THR A 112 11.52 -7.25 -5.26
N VAL A 113 11.83 -8.29 -4.48
CA VAL A 113 12.18 -9.62 -5.01
C VAL A 113 10.97 -10.31 -5.68
N LEU A 114 9.74 -9.92 -5.34
CA LEU A 114 8.53 -10.49 -5.91
C LEU A 114 8.27 -9.92 -7.30
N LYS A 115 8.07 -10.80 -8.29
CA LYS A 115 7.76 -10.40 -9.66
C LYS A 115 6.48 -9.56 -9.71
N GLY A 116 6.56 -8.38 -10.33
CA GLY A 116 5.43 -7.44 -10.41
C GLY A 116 5.31 -6.48 -9.21
N VAL A 117 6.18 -6.60 -8.21
CA VAL A 117 6.26 -5.68 -7.07
C VAL A 117 7.47 -4.76 -7.25
N GLY A 118 7.22 -3.50 -7.61
CA GLY A 118 8.24 -2.44 -7.59
C GLY A 118 8.19 -1.60 -6.30
N PRO A 119 9.09 -0.60 -6.12
CA PRO A 119 9.17 0.22 -4.92
C PRO A 119 7.84 0.87 -4.50
N ALA A 120 7.06 1.36 -5.46
CA ALA A 120 5.74 1.93 -5.17
C ALA A 120 4.74 0.89 -4.64
N THR A 121 4.72 -0.34 -5.17
CA THR A 121 3.86 -1.41 -4.63
C THR A 121 4.38 -1.90 -3.28
N ALA A 122 5.69 -2.02 -3.12
CA ALA A 122 6.32 -2.39 -1.85
C ALA A 122 5.97 -1.38 -0.74
N SER A 123 6.11 -0.09 -1.02
CA SER A 123 5.74 0.97 -0.06
C SER A 123 4.24 0.98 0.27
N ALA A 124 3.36 0.60 -0.66
CA ALA A 124 1.92 0.46 -0.37
C ALA A 124 1.66 -0.67 0.64
N VAL A 125 2.36 -1.79 0.53
CA VAL A 125 2.29 -2.91 1.49
C VAL A 125 2.82 -2.47 2.86
N LEU A 126 3.96 -1.78 2.89
CA LEU A 126 4.54 -1.28 4.14
C LEU A 126 3.64 -0.24 4.81
N ALA A 127 3.03 0.66 4.04
CA ALA A 127 2.10 1.66 4.55
C ALA A 127 0.80 1.06 5.10
N ALA A 128 0.33 -0.06 4.53
CA ALA A 128 -0.82 -0.79 5.07
C ALA A 128 -0.49 -1.46 6.42
N TYR A 129 0.75 -1.87 6.63
CA TYR A 129 1.21 -2.46 7.90
C TYR A 129 1.56 -1.41 8.95
N ALA A 130 2.38 -0.42 8.61
CA ALA A 130 2.94 0.53 9.56
C ALA A 130 2.89 1.97 9.01
N PRO A 131 1.69 2.57 8.86
CA PRO A 131 1.51 3.88 8.24
C PRO A 131 2.22 5.03 9.00
N GLY A 132 2.50 4.84 10.30
CA GLY A 132 3.27 5.80 11.10
C GLY A 132 4.79 5.76 10.88
N VAL A 133 5.29 4.75 10.17
CA VAL A 133 6.74 4.53 9.93
C VAL A 133 7.05 4.54 8.43
N ALA A 134 6.22 3.88 7.62
CA ALA A 134 6.41 3.73 6.20
C ALA A 134 5.32 4.49 5.42
N PRO A 135 5.67 5.59 4.72
CA PRO A 135 4.73 6.26 3.85
C PRO A 135 4.51 5.47 2.56
N PHE A 136 3.33 5.59 1.96
CA PHE A 136 3.09 5.10 0.61
C PHE A 136 3.73 6.06 -0.42
N MET A 137 4.66 5.54 -1.22
CA MET A 137 5.35 6.29 -2.27
C MET A 137 4.65 6.04 -3.61
N SER A 138 3.59 6.80 -3.87
CA SER A 138 2.83 6.72 -5.13
C SER A 138 3.67 7.16 -6.34
N ASP A 139 3.43 6.54 -7.50
CA ASP A 139 4.06 6.91 -8.78
C ASP A 139 3.37 8.13 -9.46
N GLU A 140 2.43 8.79 -8.77
CA GLU A 140 1.57 9.88 -9.27
C GLU A 140 1.73 11.15 -8.44
#